data_AF-A0AAV9K7L7-F1
#
_entry.id   AF-A0AAV9K7L7-F1
#
_cell.length_a   1.000
_cell.length_b   1.000
_cell.length_c   1.000
_cell.angle_alpha   90.00
_cell.angle_beta   90.00
_cell.angle_gamma   90.00
#
_symmetry.space_group_name_H-M   'P 1'
#
loop_
_entity.id
_entity.type
_entity.pdbx_description
1 polymer ?
#
loop_
_entity_poly.entity_id
_entity_poly.type
_entity_poly.pdbx_seq_one_letter_code
_entity_poly.pdbx_strand_id
1 'polypeptide(L)'
;MPKWSPQINHLSYADDTILFCSGEKASIKKMIMVLREYEKTSRQMINMNKSFFYLHDNTPLIIAIRLRKITGIRQRSFPFTYLGCPVYYGRKKCSYFAELVKKIQRKISS
;
A
#
# COMPACT_ATOMS: atom_id res chain seq x y z
N MET A 1 -1.44 -16.21 -2.51
CA MET A 1 -0.45 -16.82 -1.61
C MET A 1 -0.77 -18.31 -1.49
N PRO A 2 0.19 -19.19 -1.15
CA PRO A 2 -0.09 -20.61 -0.95
C PRO A 2 -1.21 -20.83 0.07
N LYS A 3 -2.03 -21.88 -0.06
CA LYS A 3 -3.13 -22.15 0.89
C LYS A 3 -2.68 -22.27 2.36
N TRP A 4 -1.41 -22.59 2.57
CA TRP A 4 -0.80 -22.82 3.89
C TRP A 4 -0.20 -21.56 4.53
N SER A 5 -0.16 -20.44 3.79
CA SER A 5 0.34 -19.18 4.37
C SER A 5 -0.73 -18.54 5.27
N PRO A 6 -0.33 -17.82 6.33
CA PRO A 6 -1.26 -17.00 7.10
C PRO A 6 -2.06 -16.08 6.17
N GLN A 7 -3.34 -15.89 6.48
CA GLN A 7 -4.18 -14.94 5.77
C GLN A 7 -3.79 -13.51 6.17
N ILE A 8 -2.78 -12.97 5.48
CA ILE A 8 -2.29 -11.62 5.72
C ILE A 8 -3.12 -10.64 4.89
N ASN A 9 -3.87 -9.77 5.57
CA ASN A 9 -4.68 -8.73 4.93
C ASN A 9 -4.12 -7.32 5.17
N HIS A 10 -3.09 -7.17 6.02
CA HIS A 10 -2.46 -5.87 6.28
C HIS A 10 -1.04 -6.01 6.86
N LEU A 11 -0.29 -4.91 6.80
CA LEU A 11 0.92 -4.63 7.59
C LEU A 11 0.72 -3.25 8.23
N SER A 12 0.91 -3.13 9.53
CA SER A 12 0.67 -1.88 10.27
C SER A 12 1.84 -1.55 11.19
N TYR A 13 2.24 -0.28 11.24
CA TYR A 13 3.19 0.26 12.20
C TYR A 13 2.81 1.69 12.55
N ALA A 14 2.54 1.96 13.84
CA ALA A 14 1.99 3.23 14.29
C ALA A 14 0.76 3.65 13.44
N ASP A 15 0.82 4.79 12.76
CA ASP A 15 -0.22 5.33 11.89
C ASP A 15 -0.11 4.90 10.41
N ASP A 16 1.00 4.26 10.01
CA ASP A 16 1.21 3.78 8.65
C ASP A 16 0.70 2.34 8.50
N THR A 17 -0.29 2.13 7.63
CA THR A 17 -0.87 0.80 7.35
C THR A 17 -0.95 0.52 5.86
N ILE A 18 -0.43 -0.64 5.44
CA ILE A 18 -0.64 -1.24 4.12
C ILE A 18 -1.77 -2.26 4.23
N LEU A 19 -2.77 -2.14 3.37
CA LEU A 19 -3.88 -3.11 3.26
C LEU A 19 -3.72 -3.94 1.99
N PHE A 20 -3.93 -5.25 2.09
CA PHE A 20 -3.99 -6.17 0.96
C PHE A 20 -5.43 -6.56 0.68
N CYS A 21 -5.87 -6.40 -0.56
CA CYS A 21 -7.24 -6.67 -0.99
C CYS A 21 -7.22 -7.19 -2.43
N SER A 22 -8.17 -8.07 -2.78
CA SER A 22 -8.35 -8.51 -4.16
C SER A 22 -8.95 -7.39 -5.02
N GLY A 23 -8.68 -7.40 -6.33
CA GLY A 23 -9.23 -6.42 -7.27
C GLY A 23 -10.74 -6.54 -7.52
N GLU A 24 -11.41 -7.47 -6.84
CA GLU A 24 -12.84 -7.71 -6.94
C GLU A 24 -13.65 -6.59 -6.29
N LYS A 25 -14.77 -6.22 -6.93
CA LYS A 25 -15.64 -5.14 -6.46
C LYS A 25 -16.13 -5.36 -5.02
N ALA A 26 -16.48 -6.60 -4.67
CA ALA A 26 -16.96 -6.95 -3.34
C ALA A 26 -15.87 -6.76 -2.27
N SER A 27 -14.65 -7.22 -2.56
CA SER A 27 -13.49 -7.10 -1.68
C SER A 27 -13.14 -5.63 -1.39
N ILE A 28 -13.07 -4.80 -2.44
CA ILE A 28 -12.77 -3.36 -2.33
C ILE A 28 -13.83 -2.65 -1.49
N LYS A 29 -15.12 -2.94 -1.74
CA LYS A 29 -16.23 -2.36 -0.95
C LYS A 29 -16.16 -2.77 0.52
N LYS A 30 -15.86 -4.04 0.80
CA LYS A 30 -15.71 -4.54 2.17
C LYS A 30 -14.55 -3.85 2.89
N MET A 31 -13.41 -3.65 2.23
CA MET A 31 -12.28 -2.91 2.78
C MET A 31 -12.68 -1.47 3.16
N ILE A 32 -13.35 -0.74 2.26
CA ILE A 32 -13.82 0.63 2.55
C ILE A 32 -14.84 0.66 3.69
N MET A 33 -15.74 -0.33 3.77
CA MET A 33 -16.69 -0.44 4.87
C MET A 33 -15.99 -0.63 6.22
N VAL A 34 -14.98 -1.50 6.28
CA VAL A 34 -14.16 -1.70 7.50
C VAL A 34 -13.45 -0.43 7.90
N LEU A 35 -12.89 0.31 6.93
CA LEU A 35 -12.22 1.59 7.20
C LEU A 35 -13.16 2.65 7.77
N ARG A 36 -14.39 2.75 7.25
CA ARG A 36 -15.40 3.66 7.79
C ARG A 36 -15.85 3.27 9.20
N GLU A 37 -16.01 1.98 9.46
CA GLU A 37 -16.37 1.50 10.79
C GLU A 37 -15.26 1.78 11.81
N TYR A 38 -14.00 1.63 11.37
CA TYR A 38 -12.85 2.04 12.16
C TYR A 38 -12.91 3.53 12.50
N GLU A 39 -13.08 4.43 11.52
CA GLU A 39 -13.16 5.88 11.78
C GLU A 39 -14.28 6.23 12.78
N LYS A 40 -15.44 5.59 12.64
CA LYS A 40 -16.59 5.79 13.53
C LYS A 40 -16.30 5.32 14.96
N THR A 41 -15.63 4.17 15.10
CA THR A 41 -15.39 3.53 16.39
C THR A 41 -14.20 4.15 17.12
N SER A 42 -13.09 4.39 16.41
CA SER A 42 -11.86 4.95 16.98
C SER A 42 -11.90 6.47 17.12
N ARG A 43 -12.84 7.13 16.43
CA ARG A 43 -12.88 8.60 16.26
C ARG A 43 -11.65 9.18 15.57
N GLN A 44 -10.85 8.35 14.94
CA GLN A 44 -9.74 8.77 14.09
C GLN A 44 -10.24 8.99 12.65
N MET A 45 -9.54 9.82 11.89
CA MET A 45 -9.85 10.04 10.48
C MET A 45 -8.71 9.52 9.61
N ILE A 46 -9.05 8.77 8.57
CA ILE A 46 -8.11 8.28 7.59
C ILE A 46 -7.73 9.44 6.66
N ASN A 47 -6.43 9.70 6.56
CA ASN A 47 -5.92 10.75 5.70
C ASN A 47 -5.91 10.30 4.23
N MET A 48 -7.05 10.47 3.53
CA MET A 48 -7.20 10.09 2.12
C MET A 48 -6.19 10.78 1.18
N ASN A 49 -5.63 11.94 1.56
CA ASN A 49 -4.61 12.65 0.77
C ASN A 49 -3.22 12.00 0.88
N LYS A 50 -2.95 11.32 2.00
CA LYS A 50 -1.71 10.53 2.21
C LYS A 50 -1.88 9.06 1.83
N SER A 51 -3.12 8.60 1.63
CA SER A 51 -3.42 7.24 1.17
C SER A 51 -3.21 7.09 -0.34
N PHE A 52 -2.62 5.96 -0.74
CA PHE A 52 -2.42 5.58 -2.14
C PHE A 52 -2.72 4.11 -2.34
N PHE A 53 -3.16 3.74 -3.56
CA PHE A 53 -3.23 2.33 -3.95
C PHE A 53 -2.17 2.01 -5.00
N TYR A 54 -1.72 0.76 -4.99
CA TYR A 54 -0.68 0.24 -5.87
C TYR A 54 -1.18 -1.04 -6.54
N LEU A 55 -0.84 -1.21 -7.81
CA LEU A 55 -1.21 -2.37 -8.63
C LEU A 55 0.04 -2.90 -9.35
N HIS A 56 0.02 -4.18 -9.68
CA HIS A 56 1.01 -4.76 -10.58
C HIS A 56 0.83 -4.17 -12.00
N ASP A 57 1.91 -3.98 -12.77
CA ASP A 57 1.83 -3.31 -14.10
C ASP A 57 0.93 -4.08 -15.08
N ASN A 58 0.93 -5.40 -15.00
CA ASN A 58 0.05 -6.26 -15.81
C ASN A 58 -1.41 -6.32 -15.31
N THR A 59 -1.80 -5.51 -14.33
CA THR A 59 -3.19 -5.49 -13.85
C THR A 59 -4.09 -4.84 -14.91
N PRO A 60 -5.21 -5.46 -15.30
CA PRO A 60 -6.16 -4.86 -16.22
C PRO A 60 -6.61 -3.46 -15.78
N LEU A 61 -6.58 -2.49 -16.70
CA LEU A 61 -6.95 -1.08 -16.44
C LEU A 61 -8.32 -0.92 -15.79
N ILE A 62 -9.26 -1.81 -16.11
CA ILE A 62 -10.60 -1.83 -15.51
C ILE A 62 -10.58 -1.94 -13.98
N ILE A 63 -9.59 -2.63 -13.41
CA ILE A 63 -9.42 -2.77 -11.95
C ILE A 63 -8.95 -1.44 -11.35
N ALA A 64 -8.01 -0.75 -11.98
CA ALA A 64 -7.55 0.57 -11.55
C ALA A 64 -8.69 1.62 -11.58
N ILE A 65 -9.48 1.62 -12.65
CA ILE A 65 -10.66 2.49 -12.78
C ILE A 65 -11.67 2.16 -11.68
N ARG A 66 -11.93 0.88 -11.43
CA ARG A 66 -12.85 0.41 -10.38
C ARG A 66 -12.38 0.86 -8.99
N LEU A 67 -11.11 0.66 -8.64
CA LEU A 67 -10.54 1.10 -7.37
C LEU A 67 -10.73 2.59 -7.19
N ARG A 68 -10.27 3.39 -8.16
CA ARG A 68 -10.39 4.86 -8.11
C ARG A 68 -11.84 5.32 -7.97
N LYS A 69 -12.78 4.71 -8.69
CA LYS A 69 -14.21 5.05 -8.59
C LYS A 69 -14.83 4.70 -7.23
N ILE A 70 -14.43 3.58 -6.61
CA ILE A 70 -15.03 3.13 -5.34
C ILE A 70 -14.38 3.83 -4.15
N THR A 71 -13.06 4.01 -4.16
CA THR A 71 -12.30 4.49 -3.00
C THR A 71 -12.01 5.98 -3.03
N GLY A 72 -11.95 6.59 -4.23
CA GLY A 72 -11.46 7.97 -4.40
C GLY A 72 -9.94 8.12 -4.20
N ILE A 73 -9.23 7.03 -3.87
CA ILE A 73 -7.79 7.04 -3.57
C ILE A 73 -6.99 7.16 -4.87
N ARG A 74 -5.87 7.88 -4.84
CA ARG A 74 -4.98 8.06 -5.99
C ARG A 74 -4.08 6.83 -6.18
N GLN A 75 -3.85 6.46 -7.43
CA GLN A 75 -2.88 5.42 -7.76
C GLN A 75 -1.46 5.97 -7.68
N ARG A 76 -0.52 5.16 -7.19
CA ARG A 76 0.92 5.33 -7.38
C ARG A 76 1.52 4.05 -7.97
N SER A 77 2.78 4.16 -8.38
CA SER A 77 3.54 3.06 -8.99
C SER A 77 4.59 2.52 -8.02
N PHE A 78 4.96 1.26 -8.21
CA PHE A 78 6.12 0.67 -7.54
C PHE A 78 7.44 1.17 -8.17
N PRO A 79 8.56 1.14 -7.44
CA PRO A 79 8.66 0.87 -6.00
C PRO A 79 8.14 2.05 -5.16
N PHE A 80 7.69 1.78 -3.94
CA PHE A 80 7.41 2.82 -2.93
C PHE A 80 8.15 2.52 -1.63
N THR A 81 8.26 3.48 -0.72
CA THR A 81 8.95 3.29 0.57
C THR A 81 7.93 3.08 1.69
N TYR A 82 8.14 2.05 2.51
CA TYR A 82 7.43 1.79 3.76
C TYR A 82 8.44 1.56 4.88
N LEU A 83 8.38 2.37 5.94
CA LEU A 83 9.32 2.33 7.07
C LEU A 83 10.80 2.38 6.65
N GLY A 84 11.10 3.17 5.61
CA GLY A 84 12.46 3.30 5.07
C GLY A 84 12.92 2.17 4.13
N CYS A 85 12.12 1.12 3.97
CA CYS A 85 12.41 0.00 3.08
C CYS A 85 11.66 0.13 1.74
N PRO A 86 12.31 -0.10 0.58
CA PRO A 86 11.61 -0.13 -0.70
C PRO A 86 10.74 -1.39 -0.81
N VAL A 87 9.44 -1.18 -1.03
CA VAL A 87 8.46 -2.20 -1.39
C VAL A 87 8.33 -2.23 -2.91
N TYR A 88 8.52 -3.42 -3.48
CA TYR A 88 8.48 -3.67 -4.92
C TYR A 88 7.99 -5.08 -5.20
N TYR A 89 7.63 -5.35 -6.44
CA TYR A 89 7.36 -6.70 -6.93
C TYR A 89 8.37 -7.08 -8.02
N GLY A 90 8.53 -8.38 -8.27
CA GLY A 90 9.48 -8.90 -9.24
C GLY A 90 10.93 -8.95 -8.72
N ARG A 91 11.90 -8.89 -9.63
CA ARG A 91 13.32 -9.04 -9.30
C ARG A 91 13.85 -7.81 -8.56
N LYS A 92 14.65 -8.04 -7.52
CA LYS A 92 15.41 -7.00 -6.82
C LYS A 92 16.28 -6.23 -7.81
N LYS A 93 16.23 -4.90 -7.76
CA LYS A 93 17.15 -4.01 -8.49
C LYS A 93 17.91 -3.14 -7.50
N CYS A 94 19.22 -2.96 -7.70
CA CYS A 94 20.04 -2.11 -6.84
C CYS A 94 19.52 -0.68 -6.78
N SER A 95 18.98 -0.17 -7.89
CA SER A 95 18.40 1.18 -7.99
C SER A 95 17.25 1.43 -6.99
N TYR A 96 16.50 0.40 -6.59
CA TYR A 96 15.41 0.55 -5.61
C TYR A 96 15.90 0.95 -4.21
N PHE A 97 17.18 0.70 -3.91
CA PHE A 97 17.79 0.97 -2.61
C PHE A 97 18.66 2.24 -2.61
N ALA A 98 18.77 2.94 -3.74
CA ALA A 98 19.66 4.10 -3.88
C ALA A 98 19.39 5.18 -2.82
N GLU A 99 18.13 5.50 -2.56
CA GLU A 99 17.76 6.48 -1.53
C GLU A 99 18.10 6.02 -0.10
N LEU A 100 17.95 4.72 0.19
CA LEU A 100 18.34 4.16 1.48
C LEU A 100 19.85 4.25 1.68
N VAL A 101 20.64 3.86 0.67
CA VAL A 101 22.11 3.97 0.70
C VAL A 101 22.53 5.42 0.89
N LYS A 102 21.94 6.35 0.15
CA LYS A 102 22.21 7.79 0.27
C LYS A 102 21.89 8.34 1.66
N LYS A 103 20.85 7.83 2.34
CA LYS A 103 20.54 8.20 3.73
C LYS A 103 21.59 7.68 4.72
N ILE A 104 22.06 6.44 4.54
CA ILE A 104 23.10 5.85 5.38
C ILE A 104 24.42 6.60 5.21
N GLN A 105 24.84 6.87 3.97
CA GLN A 105 26.06 7.63 3.68
C GLN A 105 26.05 9.01 4.36
N ARG A 106 24.95 9.76 4.22
CA ARG A 106 24.79 11.06 4.89
C ARG A 106 24.96 10.97 6.41
N LYS A 107 24.44 9.90 7.04
CA LYS A 107 24.53 9.70 8.48
C LYS A 107 25.95 9.33 8.95
N ILE A 108 26.72 8.62 8.12
CA ILE A 108 28.11 8.24 8.44
C ILE A 108 29.07 9.42 8.22
N SER A 109 28.78 10.27 7.25
CA SER A 109 29.59 11.46 6.94
C SER A 109 29.24 12.70 7.77
N SER A 110 28.31 12.58 8.72
CA SER A 110 27.98 13.61 9.72
C SER A 110 28.66 13.27 11.04
#